data_AF-A0A162LDZ1-F1
#
_entry.id   AF-A0A162LDZ1-F1
#
_cell.length_a   1.000
_cell.length_b   1.000
_cell.length_c   1.000
_cell.angle_alpha   90.00
_cell.angle_beta   90.00
_cell.angle_gamma   90.00
#
_symmetry.space_group_name_H-M   'P 1'
#
loop_
_entity.id
_entity.type
_entity.pdbx_description
1 polymer ?
#
loop_
_entity_poly.entity_id
_entity_poly.type
_entity_poly.pdbx_seq_one_letter_code
_entity_poly.pdbx_strand_id
1 'polypeptide(L)'
;MKYIWQFGIIMTVTFIGEVLKYIIPLPIPASIYGLILMLFALKKNIIPIEEVKETGNFLIEIMPLMFIPAAAGLLVSWKALKDICIPVIVSTILITVIVMVIAGKVTQLMIRVERRSKS
;
A
#
# COMPACT_ATOMS: atom_id res chain seq x y z
N MET A 1 8.22 -3.28 25.31
CA MET A 1 7.07 -2.34 25.37
C MET A 1 6.95 -1.47 24.13
N LYS A 2 8.05 -0.86 23.64
CA LYS A 2 8.02 0.03 22.46
C LYS A 2 7.34 -0.61 21.23
N TYR A 3 7.74 -1.81 20.80
CA TYR A 3 7.11 -2.50 19.66
C TYR A 3 5.58 -2.67 19.78
N ILE A 4 5.08 -3.00 20.98
CA ILE A 4 3.64 -3.17 21.23
C ILE A 4 2.91 -1.83 21.13
N TRP A 5 3.52 -0.75 21.63
CA TRP A 5 2.96 0.60 21.52
C TRP A 5 2.85 1.06 20.08
N GLN A 6 3.96 0.98 19.33
CA GLN A 6 3.98 1.35 17.91
C GLN A 6 3.03 0.50 17.08
N PHE A 7 2.95 -0.80 17.36
CA PHE A 7 1.98 -1.70 16.75
C PHE A 7 0.54 -1.26 17.04
N GLY A 8 0.24 -0.88 18.28
CA GLY A 8 -1.05 -0.36 18.69
C GLY A 8 -1.47 0.90 17.92
N ILE A 9 -0.52 1.81 17.67
CA ILE A 9 -0.75 3.00 16.84
C ILE A 9 -1.11 2.58 15.40
N ILE A 10 -0.29 1.73 14.78
CA ILE A 10 -0.53 1.25 13.41
C ILE A 10 -1.91 0.59 13.31
N MET A 11 -2.23 -0.32 14.23
CA MET A 11 -3.51 -1.01 14.29
C MET A 11 -4.70 -0.06 14.47
N THR A 12 -4.56 0.96 15.32
CA THR A 12 -5.62 1.96 15.54
C THR A 12 -5.90 2.75 14.26
N VAL A 13 -4.87 3.20 13.56
CA VAL A 13 -5.03 3.93 12.29
C VAL A 13 -5.65 3.04 11.22
N THR A 14 -5.22 1.79 11.11
CA THR A 14 -5.81 0.81 10.18
C THR A 14 -7.27 0.54 10.51
N PHE A 15 -7.62 0.41 11.79
CA PHE A 15 -9.00 0.20 12.23
C PHE A 15 -9.90 1.39 11.89
N ILE A 16 -9.43 2.62 12.12
CA ILE A 16 -10.15 3.84 11.70
C ILE A 16 -10.35 3.85 10.18
N GLY A 17 -9.35 3.43 9.40
CA GLY A 17 -9.48 3.29 7.94
C GLY A 17 -10.59 2.33 7.50
N GLU A 18 -10.74 1.20 8.20
CA GLU A 18 -11.83 0.25 7.94
C GLU A 18 -13.20 0.85 8.30
N VAL A 19 -13.30 1.52 9.46
CA VAL A 19 -14.54 2.22 9.86
C VAL A 19 -14.92 3.30 8.83
N LEU A 20 -13.94 4.06 8.33
CA LEU A 20 -14.19 5.06 7.29
C LEU A 20 -14.70 4.47 5.98
N LYS A 21 -14.21 3.29 5.57
CA LYS A 21 -14.72 2.59 4.39
C LYS A 21 -16.20 2.21 4.54
N TYR A 22 -16.65 1.85 5.74
CA TYR A 22 -18.06 1.55 5.99
C TYR A 22 -18.95 2.81 5.95
N ILE A 23 -18.42 3.95 6.39
CA ILE A 23 -19.16 5.22 6.42
C ILE A 23 -19.18 5.89 5.04
N ILE A 24 -18.07 5.79 4.30
CA ILE A 24 -17.87 6.46 3.02
C ILE A 24 -17.98 5.40 1.91
N PRO A 25 -19.08 5.38 1.13
CA PRO A 25 -19.33 4.36 0.11
C PRO A 25 -18.54 4.59 -1.18
N LEU A 26 -17.22 4.73 -1.08
CA LEU A 26 -16.33 4.77 -2.25
C LEU A 26 -15.78 3.36 -2.55
N PRO A 27 -15.60 2.99 -3.82
CA PRO A 27 -15.05 1.70 -4.23
C PRO A 27 -13.52 1.64 -4.04
N ILE A 28 -13.06 1.92 -2.82
CA ILE A 28 -11.64 2.02 -2.47
C ILE A 28 -11.34 1.05 -1.32
N PRO A 29 -10.21 0.30 -1.37
CA PRO A 29 -9.80 -0.55 -0.26
C PRO A 29 -9.57 0.25 1.04
N ALA A 30 -9.89 -0.35 2.18
CA ALA A 30 -9.68 0.26 3.50
C ALA A 30 -8.21 0.64 3.77
N SER A 31 -7.27 -0.13 3.20
CA SER A 31 -5.84 0.13 3.31
C SER A 31 -5.44 1.50 2.76
N ILE A 32 -6.13 2.01 1.75
CA ILE A 32 -5.87 3.35 1.20
C ILE A 32 -6.29 4.44 2.18
N TYR A 33 -7.43 4.28 2.86
CA TYR A 33 -7.85 5.20 3.93
C TYR A 33 -6.85 5.22 5.07
N GLY A 34 -6.41 4.04 5.54
CA GLY A 34 -5.39 3.93 6.58
C GLY A 34 -4.07 4.61 6.19
N LEU A 35 -3.63 4.45 4.93
CA LEU A 35 -2.42 5.09 4.42
C LEU A 35 -2.54 6.62 4.39
N ILE A 36 -3.67 7.14 3.90
CA ILE A 36 -3.94 8.59 3.87
C ILE A 36 -3.98 9.16 5.29
N LEU A 37 -4.67 8.48 6.22
CA LEU A 37 -4.74 8.88 7.63
C LEU A 37 -3.35 8.93 8.28
N MET A 38 -2.56 7.86 8.11
CA MET A 38 -1.20 7.79 8.65
C MET A 38 -0.34 8.92 8.07
N LEU A 39 -0.43 9.16 6.76
CA LEU A 39 0.30 10.24 6.09
C LEU A 39 -0.07 11.62 6.66
N PHE A 40 -1.36 11.89 6.88
CA PHE A 40 -1.80 13.15 7.49
C PHE A 40 -1.34 13.28 8.94
N ALA A 41 -1.39 12.20 9.72
CA ALA A 41 -0.95 12.19 11.11
C ALA A 41 0.56 12.47 11.23
N LEU A 42 1.36 11.86 10.36
CA LEU A 42 2.81 12.11 10.25
C LEU A 42 3.09 13.54 9.80
N LYS A 43 2.41 14.02 8.75
CA LYS A 43 2.60 15.39 8.23
C LYS A 43 2.25 16.47 9.26
N LYS A 44 1.22 16.25 10.08
CA LYS A 44 0.81 17.15 11.16
C LYS A 44 1.62 16.95 12.45
N ASN A 45 2.58 16.03 12.47
CA ASN A 45 3.36 15.65 13.66
C ASN A 45 2.48 15.22 14.86
N ILE A 46 1.27 14.73 14.58
CA ILE A 46 0.38 14.14 15.61
C ILE A 46 0.97 12.82 16.08
N ILE A 47 1.54 12.07 15.14
CA ILE A 47 2.28 10.84 15.40
C ILE A 47 3.72 11.11 14.90
N PRO A 48 4.71 11.23 15.79
CA PRO A 48 6.10 11.37 15.37
C PRO A 48 6.56 10.07 14.70
N ILE A 49 7.43 10.18 13.68
CA ILE A 49 7.85 9.02 12.88
C ILE A 49 8.57 7.97 13.75
N GLU A 50 9.25 8.40 14.80
CA GLU A 50 9.92 7.55 15.79
C GLU A 50 8.97 6.59 16.51
N GLU A 51 7.68 6.93 16.59
CA GLU A 51 6.62 6.12 17.22
C GLU A 51 6.02 5.04 16.32
N VAL A 52 6.42 4.96 15.05
CA VAL A 52 5.92 3.91 14.14
C VAL A 52 7.03 3.24 13.32
N LYS A 53 8.21 3.85 13.22
CA LYS A 53 9.28 3.43 12.29
C LYS A 53 9.84 2.04 12.57
N GLU A 54 10.18 1.70 13.81
CA GLU A 54 10.81 0.41 14.13
C GLU A 54 9.87 -0.76 13.83
N THR A 55 8.63 -0.66 14.32
CA THR A 55 7.64 -1.71 14.12
C THR A 55 7.14 -1.75 12.68
N GLY A 56 6.98 -0.60 12.03
CA GLY A 56 6.64 -0.54 10.61
C GLY A 56 7.71 -1.23 9.74
N ASN A 57 8.99 -0.97 10.00
CA ASN A 57 10.08 -1.62 9.29
C ASN A 57 10.09 -3.13 9.54
N PHE A 58 9.91 -3.56 10.78
CA PHE A 58 9.80 -4.98 11.13
C PHE A 58 8.65 -5.66 10.38
N LEU A 59 7.47 -5.02 10.32
CA LEU A 59 6.31 -5.55 9.59
C LEU A 59 6.58 -5.67 8.08
N ILE A 60 7.29 -4.71 7.49
CA ILE A 60 7.70 -4.75 6.08
C ILE A 60 8.70 -5.90 5.84
N GLU A 61 9.63 -6.11 6.76
CA GLU A 61 10.64 -7.17 6.67
C GLU A 61 10.01 -8.58 6.69
N ILE A 62 8.97 -8.79 7.50
CA ILE A 62 8.23 -10.06 7.55
C ILE A 62 7.10 -10.16 6.51
N MET A 63 6.87 -9.13 5.69
CA MET A 63 5.80 -9.13 4.67
C MET A 63 5.89 -10.32 3.69
N PRO A 64 7.09 -10.75 3.22
CA PRO A 64 7.22 -11.97 2.40
C PRO A 64 6.65 -13.22 3.06
N LEU A 65 6.86 -13.38 4.38
CA LEU A 65 6.32 -14.50 5.15
C LEU A 65 4.79 -14.48 5.19
N MET A 66 4.19 -13.28 5.27
CA MET A 66 2.73 -13.12 5.23
C MET A 66 2.11 -13.45 3.87
N PHE A 67 2.88 -13.54 2.79
CA PHE A 67 2.38 -14.00 1.48
C PHE A 67 2.33 -15.53 1.33
N ILE A 68 2.99 -16.30 2.21
CA ILE A 68 3.00 -17.77 2.14
C ILE A 68 1.58 -18.35 2.20
N PRO A 69 0.69 -17.95 3.12
CA PRO A 69 -0.69 -18.45 3.15
C PRO A 69 -1.49 -18.07 1.91
N ALA A 70 -1.29 -16.85 1.38
CA ALA A 70 -1.93 -16.42 0.15
C ALA A 70 -1.50 -17.28 -1.05
N ALA A 71 -0.20 -17.59 -1.16
CA ALA A 71 0.33 -18.48 -2.17
C ALA A 71 -0.19 -19.92 -2.03
N ALA A 72 -0.28 -20.44 -0.80
CA ALA A 72 -0.87 -21.75 -0.53
C ALA A 72 -2.36 -21.80 -0.94
N GLY A 73 -3.11 -20.73 -0.71
CA GLY A 73 -4.51 -20.60 -1.16
C GLY A 73 -4.67 -20.65 -2.69
N LEU A 74 -3.70 -20.13 -3.44
CA LEU A 74 -3.69 -20.23 -4.90
C LEU A 74 -3.52 -21.67 -5.38
N LEU A 75 -2.74 -22.48 -4.68
CA LEU A 75 -2.56 -23.91 -5.01
C LEU A 75 -3.87 -24.70 -4.83
N VAL A 76 -4.68 -24.37 -3.82
CA VAL A 76 -6.02 -24.96 -3.64
C VAL A 76 -6.93 -24.60 -4.82
N SER A 77 -6.79 -23.40 -5.37
CA SER A 77 -7.58 -22.91 -6.51
C SER A 77 -6.90 -23.15 -7.88
N TRP A 78 -5.90 -24.02 -7.94
CA TRP A 78 -5.05 -24.22 -9.13
C TRP A 78 -5.83 -24.55 -10.39
N LYS A 79 -6.91 -25.33 -10.27
CA LYS A 79 -7.74 -25.74 -11.41
C LYS A 79 -8.40 -24.54 -12.11
N ALA A 80 -8.89 -23.56 -11.35
CA ALA A 80 -9.46 -22.34 -11.92
C ALA A 80 -8.37 -21.39 -12.44
N LEU A 81 -7.20 -21.38 -11.81
CA LEU A 81 -6.08 -20.51 -12.20
C LEU A 81 -5.39 -20.98 -13.49
N LYS A 82 -5.29 -22.29 -13.72
CA LYS A 82 -4.59 -22.88 -14.88
C LYS A 82 -5.13 -22.36 -16.21
N ASP A 83 -6.45 -22.24 -16.35
CA ASP A 83 -7.10 -21.81 -17.59
C ASP A 83 -6.83 -20.33 -17.91
N ILE A 84 -6.55 -19.51 -16.90
CA ILE A 84 -6.27 -18.07 -17.04
C ILE A 84 -4.79 -17.73 -16.83
N CYS A 85 -3.92 -18.71 -16.64
CA CYS A 85 -2.54 -18.48 -16.21
C CYS A 85 -1.74 -17.64 -17.23
N ILE A 86 -1.92 -17.91 -18.52
CA ILE A 86 -1.30 -17.14 -19.60
C ILE A 86 -1.83 -15.69 -19.62
N PRO A 87 -3.17 -15.44 -19.67
CA PRO A 87 -3.74 -14.10 -19.53
C PRO A 87 -3.24 -13.34 -18.31
N VAL A 88 -3.13 -13.98 -17.14
CA VAL A 88 -2.67 -13.33 -15.89
C VAL A 88 -1.21 -12.90 -16.00
N ILE A 89 -0.32 -13.76 -16.50
CA ILE A 89 1.10 -13.41 -16.63
C ILE A 89 1.29 -12.25 -17.60
N VAL A 90 0.66 -12.33 -18.78
CA VAL A 90 0.78 -11.29 -19.81
C VAL A 90 0.19 -9.97 -19.32
N SER A 91 -1.02 -9.99 -18.73
CA SER A 91 -1.65 -8.78 -18.20
C SER A 91 -0.84 -8.16 -17.06
N THR A 92 -0.26 -8.98 -16.16
CA THR A 92 0.57 -8.49 -15.06
C THR A 92 1.80 -7.75 -15.58
N ILE A 93 2.54 -8.35 -16.52
CA ILE A 93 3.73 -7.72 -17.11
C ILE A 93 3.33 -6.43 -17.84
N LEU A 94 2.31 -6.50 -18.68
CA LEU A 94 1.87 -5.37 -19.50
C LEU A 94 1.37 -4.20 -18.65
N ILE A 95 0.51 -4.46 -17.66
CA ILE A 95 0.00 -3.43 -16.72
C ILE A 95 1.15 -2.86 -15.90
N THR A 96 2.08 -3.68 -15.42
CA THR A 96 3.24 -3.20 -14.65
C THR A 96 4.09 -2.22 -15.45
N VAL A 97 4.41 -2.55 -16.71
CA VAL A 97 5.17 -1.67 -17.60
C VAL A 97 4.40 -0.38 -17.88
N ILE A 98 3.11 -0.49 -18.19
CA ILE A 98 2.26 0.69 -18.49
C ILE A 98 2.20 1.62 -17.28
N VAL A 99 1.89 1.10 -16.09
CA VAL A 99 1.80 1.88 -14.85
C VAL A 99 3.14 2.55 -14.55
N MET A 100 4.26 1.83 -14.69
CA MET A 100 5.60 2.39 -14.47
C MET A 100 5.93 3.53 -15.44
N VAL A 101 5.62 3.37 -16.74
CA VAL A 101 5.85 4.41 -17.75
C VAL A 101 4.98 5.64 -17.49
N ILE A 102 3.69 5.45 -17.20
CA ILE A 102 2.77 6.56 -16.96
C ILE A 102 3.16 7.30 -15.68
N ALA A 103 3.37 6.59 -14.56
CA ALA A 103 3.79 7.20 -13.30
C ALA A 103 5.12 7.95 -13.45
N GLY A 104 6.08 7.36 -14.18
CA GLY A 104 7.35 8.01 -14.50
C GLY A 104 7.18 9.29 -15.30
N LYS A 105 6.39 9.27 -16.37
CA LYS A 105 6.10 10.46 -17.19
C LYS A 105 5.39 11.55 -16.40
N VAL A 106 4.37 11.20 -15.60
CA VAL A 106 3.64 12.15 -14.76
C VAL A 106 4.60 12.82 -13.77
N THR A 107 5.43 12.05 -13.09
CA THR A 107 6.42 12.58 -12.14
C THR A 107 7.43 13.50 -12.83
N GLN A 108 7.93 13.10 -14.01
CA GLN A 108 8.86 13.93 -14.80
C GLN A 108 8.22 15.24 -15.26
N LEU A 109 6.94 15.23 -15.63
CA LEU A 109 6.20 16.44 -15.99
C LEU A 109 6.06 17.37 -14.79
N MET A 110 5.69 16.85 -13.62
CA MET A 110 5.57 17.66 -12.40
C MET A 110 6.90 18.33 -12.03
N ILE A 111 8.01 17.58 -12.08
CA ILE A 111 9.36 18.13 -11.82
C ILE A 111 9.72 19.22 -12.84
N ARG A 112 9.38 19.03 -14.12
CA ARG A 112 9.67 20.02 -15.17
C ARG A 112 8.85 21.31 -14.99
N VAL A 113 7.58 21.19 -14.59
CA VAL A 113 6.72 22.33 -14.28
C VAL A 113 7.25 23.11 -13.08
N GLU A 114 7.65 22.42 -12.00
CA GLU A 114 8.22 23.08 -10.83
C GLU A 114 9.50 23.87 -11.17
N ARG A 115 10.39 23.29 -11.99
CA ARG A 115 11.62 23.96 -12.44
C ARG A 115 11.36 25.20 -13.29
N ARG A 116 10.28 25.22 -14.10
CA ARG A 116 9.86 26.39 -14.88
C ARG A 116 9.25 27.50 -14.03
N SER A 117 8.60 27.15 -12.91
CA SER A 117 8.01 28.13 -12.00
C SER A 117 9.03 28.84 -11.10
N LYS A 118 10.26 28.30 -10.99
CA LYS A 118 11.38 28.85 -10.21
C LYS A 118 12.42 29.62 -11.06
N SER A 119 12.18 29.76 -12.36
CA SER A 119 12.99 30.58 -13.29
C SER A 119 12.17 31.75 -13.78
#